data_AF-A0AAW8M7K5-F1
#
_entry.id   AF-A0AAW8M7K5-F1
#
_cell.length_a   1.000
_cell.length_b   1.000
_cell.length_c   1.000
_cell.angle_alpha   90.00
_cell.angle_beta   90.00
_cell.angle_gamma   90.00
#
_symmetry.space_group_name_H-M   'P 1'
#
loop_
_entity.id
_entity.type
_entity.pdbx_description
1 polymer ?
#
loop_
_entity_poly.entity_id
_entity_poly.type
_entity_poly.pdbx_seq_one_letter_code
_entity_poly.pdbx_strand_id
1 'polypeptide(L)'
;MSSDELHSTLSDALGFPGWYGHNWDAFWDAITGLVEMPVQLKIYGWEALSTRLPKDTELMQKCLEELRLEHPSLAPDVEFS
;
A
#
# COMPACT_ATOMS: atom_id res chain seq x y z
N MET A 1 13.64 2.47 7.63
CA MET A 1 12.59 2.72 6.65
C MET A 1 12.79 4.04 5.93
N SER A 2 13.37 3.96 4.75
CA SER A 2 13.18 4.89 3.64
C SER A 2 11.90 4.55 2.87
N SER A 3 11.55 5.39 1.88
CA SER A 3 10.44 5.12 0.95
C SER A 3 10.70 3.83 0.13
N ASP A 4 11.91 3.59 -0.36
CA ASP A 4 12.27 2.35 -1.07
C ASP A 4 12.11 1.09 -0.19
N GLU A 5 12.50 1.17 1.09
CA GLU A 5 12.32 0.07 2.05
C GLU A 5 10.82 -0.21 2.32
N LEU A 6 9.99 0.84 2.38
CA LEU A 6 8.53 0.70 2.49
C LEU A 6 7.96 0.01 1.24
N HIS A 7 8.30 0.50 0.05
CA HIS A 7 7.86 -0.08 -1.21
C HIS A 7 8.30 -1.54 -1.38
N SER A 8 9.51 -1.89 -0.96
CA SER A 8 9.99 -3.27 -0.95
C SER A 8 9.18 -4.15 0.01
N THR A 9 8.90 -3.64 1.21
CA THR A 9 8.08 -4.35 2.21
C THR A 9 6.66 -4.60 1.69
N LEU A 10 6.04 -3.61 1.05
CA LEU A 10 4.71 -3.75 0.44
C LEU A 10 4.72 -4.76 -0.70
N SER A 11 5.72 -4.67 -1.59
CA SER A 11 5.92 -5.59 -2.71
C SER A 11 6.02 -7.03 -2.24
N ASP A 12 6.85 -7.30 -1.23
CA ASP A 12 7.05 -8.64 -0.69
C ASP A 12 5.79 -9.17 0.01
N ALA A 13 5.09 -8.32 0.78
CA ALA A 13 3.91 -8.71 1.54
C ALA A 13 2.68 -8.96 0.67
N LEU A 14 2.51 -8.18 -0.42
CA LEU A 14 1.35 -8.24 -1.31
C LEU A 14 1.64 -9.02 -2.61
N GLY A 15 2.88 -9.49 -2.81
CA GLY A 15 3.26 -10.30 -3.96
C GLY A 15 3.30 -9.52 -5.27
N PHE A 16 3.78 -8.28 -5.25
CA PHE A 16 3.89 -7.48 -6.48
C PHE A 16 4.88 -8.08 -7.49
N PRO A 17 4.73 -7.80 -8.80
CA PRO A 17 5.64 -8.31 -9.82
C PRO A 17 7.08 -7.82 -9.63
N GLY A 18 8.07 -8.62 -10.06
CA GLY A 18 9.50 -8.26 -9.95
C GLY A 18 9.95 -7.04 -10.76
N TRP A 19 9.08 -6.46 -11.58
CA TRP A 19 9.28 -5.20 -12.29
C TRP A 19 8.57 -4.01 -11.62
N TYR A 20 8.13 -4.17 -10.36
CA TYR A 20 7.55 -3.12 -9.56
C TYR A 20 8.45 -1.87 -9.48
N GLY A 21 7.88 -0.69 -9.73
CA GLY A 21 8.62 0.56 -9.94
C GLY A 21 9.01 1.34 -8.67
N HIS A 22 8.72 0.82 -7.47
CA HIS A 22 9.03 1.45 -6.18
C HIS A 22 8.57 2.91 -6.06
N ASN A 23 7.36 3.21 -6.54
CA ASN A 23 6.73 4.52 -6.40
C ASN A 23 5.20 4.36 -6.25
N TRP A 24 4.52 5.46 -5.93
CA TRP A 24 3.08 5.45 -5.63
C TRP A 24 2.18 5.21 -6.86
N ASP A 25 2.62 5.60 -8.06
CA ASP A 25 1.88 5.28 -9.30
C ASP A 25 1.95 3.76 -9.56
N ALA A 26 3.14 3.17 -9.41
CA ALA A 26 3.32 1.72 -9.51
C ALA A 26 2.56 0.96 -8.40
N PHE A 27 2.45 1.52 -7.20
CA PHE A 27 1.63 0.96 -6.12
C PHE A 27 0.15 0.92 -6.51
N TRP A 28 -0.36 2.02 -7.07
CA TRP A 28 -1.74 2.10 -7.54
C TRP A 28 -2.04 1.08 -8.64
N ASP A 29 -1.18 1.00 -9.66
CA ASP A 29 -1.32 -0.01 -10.72
C ASP A 29 -1.35 -1.43 -10.14
N ALA A 30 -0.52 -1.71 -9.14
CA ALA A 30 -0.44 -3.02 -8.53
C ALA A 30 -1.73 -3.43 -7.82
N ILE A 31 -2.22 -2.60 -6.90
CA ILE A 31 -3.39 -2.92 -6.08
C ILE A 31 -4.72 -2.88 -6.86
N THR A 32 -4.74 -2.24 -8.04
CA THR A 32 -5.95 -2.16 -8.88
C THR A 32 -6.02 -3.22 -9.97
N GLY A 33 -4.90 -3.83 -10.37
CA GLY A 33 -4.94 -4.75 -11.51
C GLY A 33 -3.81 -5.77 -11.65
N LEU A 34 -2.78 -5.76 -10.80
CA LEU A 34 -1.65 -6.69 -10.93
C LEU A 34 -1.65 -7.79 -9.87
N VAL A 35 -2.29 -7.57 -8.72
CA VAL A 35 -2.39 -8.57 -7.66
C VAL A 35 -3.82 -8.74 -7.15
N GLU A 36 -4.08 -9.90 -6.57
CA GLU A 36 -5.28 -10.13 -5.78
C GLU A 36 -5.06 -9.55 -4.38
N MET A 37 -5.81 -8.51 -4.04
CA MET A 37 -5.72 -7.88 -2.72
C MET A 37 -6.33 -8.79 -1.64
N PRO A 38 -5.72 -8.83 -0.44
CA PRO A 38 -6.27 -9.61 0.66
C PRO A 38 -7.60 -9.04 1.13
N VAL A 39 -8.40 -9.85 1.83
CA VAL A 39 -9.65 -9.37 2.46
C VAL A 39 -9.36 -8.41 3.62
N GLN A 40 -8.24 -8.62 4.33
CA GLN A 40 -7.78 -7.77 5.43
C GLN A 40 -6.33 -7.36 5.23
N LEU A 41 -6.05 -6.08 5.43
CA LEU A 41 -4.71 -5.51 5.39
C LEU A 41 -4.43 -4.81 6.72
N LYS A 42 -3.50 -5.37 7.50
CA LYS A 42 -3.07 -4.79 8.79
C LYS A 42 -1.70 -4.17 8.67
N ILE A 43 -1.59 -2.91 9.05
CA ILE A 43 -0.35 -2.15 8.99
C ILE A 43 0.06 -1.84 10.43
N TYR A 44 1.13 -2.50 10.88
CA TYR A 44 1.67 -2.35 12.23
C TYR A 44 2.74 -1.26 12.30
N GLY A 45 2.77 -0.54 13.41
CA GLY A 45 3.74 0.54 13.64
C GLY A 45 3.40 1.80 12.84
N TRP A 46 2.12 2.02 12.53
CA TRP A 46 1.67 3.11 11.67
C TRP A 46 2.07 4.49 12.20
N GLU A 47 2.00 4.72 13.51
CA GLU A 47 2.38 5.99 14.13
C GLU A 47 3.87 6.31 13.91
N ALA A 48 4.74 5.32 14.16
CA ALA A 48 6.17 5.47 13.97
C ALA A 48 6.52 5.67 12.49
N LEU A 49 5.83 4.97 11.60
CA LEU A 49 5.97 5.12 10.16
C LEU A 49 5.54 6.51 9.69
N SER A 50 4.36 6.98 10.12
CA SER A 50 3.81 8.29 9.75
C SER A 50 4.67 9.45 10.28
N THR A 51 5.30 9.29 11.44
CA THR A 51 6.26 10.27 11.96
C THR A 51 7.51 10.34 11.09
N ARG A 52 7.96 9.19 10.57
CA ARG A 52 9.23 9.08 9.82
C ARG A 52 9.08 9.42 8.33
N LEU A 53 7.97 9.01 7.71
CA LEU A 53 7.69 9.15 6.28
C LEU A 53 6.28 9.72 6.07
N PRO A 54 5.98 10.93 6.57
CA PRO A 54 4.62 11.48 6.59
C PRO A 54 3.98 11.56 5.21
N LYS A 55 4.76 11.94 4.19
CA LYS A 55 4.27 12.04 2.81
C LYS A 55 3.96 10.67 2.19
N ASP A 56 4.79 9.66 2.47
CA ASP A 56 4.56 8.31 1.96
C ASP A 56 3.33 7.68 2.62
N THR A 57 3.15 7.85 3.92
CA THR A 57 1.94 7.35 4.62
C THR A 57 0.68 8.05 4.15
N GLU A 58 0.73 9.35 3.86
CA GLU A 58 -0.41 10.08 3.28
C GLU A 58 -0.78 9.52 1.91
N LEU A 59 0.21 9.29 1.05
CA LEU A 59 -0.02 8.71 -0.28
C LEU A 59 -0.53 7.26 -0.21
N MET A 60 0.03 6.45 0.69
CA MET A 60 -0.43 5.09 0.94
C MET A 60 -1.91 5.06 1.34
N GLN A 61 -2.25 5.88 2.34
CA GLN A 61 -3.62 5.96 2.84
C GLN A 61 -4.57 6.43 1.74
N LYS A 62 -4.17 7.45 0.98
CA LYS A 62 -4.94 7.95 -0.16
C LYS A 62 -5.20 6.86 -1.20
N CYS A 63 -4.18 6.12 -1.64
CA CYS A 63 -4.36 5.03 -2.59
C CYS A 63 -5.32 3.95 -2.06
N LEU A 64 -5.23 3.58 -0.78
CA LEU A 64 -6.12 2.58 -0.18
C LEU A 64 -7.57 3.09 -0.06
N GLU A 65 -7.75 4.37 0.26
CA GLU A 65 -9.06 5.02 0.29
C GLU A 65 -9.68 5.12 -1.11
N GLU A 66 -8.88 5.51 -2.12
CA GLU A 66 -9.29 5.57 -3.52
C GLU A 66 -9.65 4.17 -4.04
N LEU A 67 -8.87 3.14 -3.71
CA LEU A 67 -9.18 1.75 -4.07
C LEU A 67 -10.55 1.33 -3.51
N ARG A 68 -10.86 1.71 -2.27
CA ARG A 68 -12.16 1.44 -1.65
C ARG A 68 -13.31 2.17 -2.32
N LEU A 69 -13.09 3.38 -2.85
CA LEU A 69 -14.12 4.16 -3.52
C LEU A 69 -14.35 3.70 -4.97
N GLU A 70 -13.28 3.44 -5.72
CA GLU A 70 -13.35 3.12 -7.16
C GLU A 70 -13.54 1.62 -7.41
N HIS A 71 -12.97 0.78 -6.54
CA HIS A 71 -12.98 -0.69 -6.68
C HIS A 71 -13.33 -1.39 -5.36
N PRO A 72 -14.54 -1.17 -4.81
CA PRO A 72 -14.93 -1.70 -3.49
C PRO A 72 -14.88 -3.23 -3.38
N SER A 73 -14.99 -3.96 -4.49
CA SER A 73 -14.85 -5.43 -4.51
C SER A 73 -13.41 -5.91 -4.39
N LEU A 74 -12.42 -5.06 -4.69
CA LEU A 74 -10.99 -5.36 -4.57
C LEU A 74 -10.41 -4.83 -3.25
N ALA A 75 -11.08 -3.87 -2.62
CA ALA A 75 -10.51 -3.16 -1.49
C ALA A 75 -10.47 -4.03 -0.23
N PRO A 76 -9.30 -4.14 0.43
CA PRO A 76 -9.20 -4.77 1.74
C PRO A 76 -9.93 -3.96 2.80
N ASP A 77 -10.32 -4.64 3.89
CA ASP A 77 -10.54 -3.97 5.17
C ASP A 77 -9.18 -3.59 5.78
N VAL A 78 -8.92 -2.28 5.93
CA VAL A 78 -7.62 -1.75 6.32
C VAL A 78 -7.63 -1.35 7.79
N GLU A 79 -6.67 -1.89 8.55
CA GLU A 79 -6.44 -1.54 9.95
C GLU A 79 -5.04 -0.96 10.12
N PHE A 80 -4.96 0.26 10.65
CA PHE A 80 -3.71 0.91 11.05
C PHE A 80 -3.54 0.77 12.56
N SER A 81 -2.42 0.18 13.01
CA SER A 81 -2.12 -0.12 14.43
C SER A 81 -0.69 0.22 14.83
#